data_AF-R7UXJ5-F1
#
_entry.id   AF-R7UXJ5-F1
#
_cell.length_a   1.000
_cell.length_b   1.000
_cell.length_c   1.000
_cell.angle_alpha   90.00
_cell.angle_beta   90.00
_cell.angle_gamma   90.00
#
_symmetry.space_group_name_H-M   'P 1'
#
loop_
_entity.id
_entity.type
_entity.pdbx_description
1 polymer ?
#
loop_
_entity_poly.entity_id
_entity_poly.type
_entity_poly.pdbx_seq_one_letter_code
_entity_poly.pdbx_strand_id
1 'polypeptide(L)' 'FTLQTAHQSLLNVPFTRSNFIQTNAFSYVRPRLFNQLPFNIRSSTSIYTFKSCLKTHLFN' A
#
# COMPACT_ATOMS: atom_id res chain seq x y z
N PHE A 1 -15.47 13.62 -6.01
CA PHE A 1 -14.29 14.12 -5.26
C PHE A 1 -13.21 13.04 -5.17
N THR A 2 -12.40 12.79 -6.21
CA THR A 2 -11.25 11.84 -6.11
C THR A 2 -10.24 12.08 -7.23
N LEU A 3 -9.75 13.31 -7.39
CA LEU A 3 -8.63 13.62 -8.29
C LEU A 3 -7.26 13.55 -7.61
N GLN A 4 -7.22 13.38 -6.29
CA GLN A 4 -5.98 13.29 -5.50
C GLN A 4 -5.33 11.89 -5.51
N THR A 5 -6.10 10.83 -5.76
CA THR A 5 -5.60 9.44 -5.74
C THR A 5 -4.69 9.10 -6.92
N ALA A 6 -4.85 9.77 -8.06
CA ALA A 6 -4.07 9.51 -9.27
C ALA A 6 -2.59 9.89 -9.12
N HIS A 7 -2.27 10.94 -8.36
CA HIS A 7 -0.90 11.43 -8.21
C HIS A 7 -0.04 10.65 -7.20
N GLN A 8 -0.64 9.73 -6.43
CA GLN A 8 0.02 9.09 -5.29
C GLN A 8 0.20 7.58 -5.45
N SER A 9 -0.14 6.96 -6.60
CA SER A 9 -0.06 5.50 -6.79
C SER A 9 -0.74 4.73 -5.65
N LEU A 10 -1.94 5.15 -5.26
CA LEU A 10 -2.73 4.51 -4.19
C LEU A 10 -3.63 3.41 -4.78
N LEU A 11 -3.71 2.28 -4.08
CA LEU A 11 -4.65 1.21 -4.40
C LEU A 11 -6.01 1.47 -3.75
N ASN A 12 -7.09 1.06 -4.40
CA ASN A 12 -8.42 1.13 -3.83
C ASN A 12 -8.56 0.14 -2.67
N VAL A 13 -8.89 0.64 -1.47
CA VAL A 13 -9.20 -0.19 -0.30
C VAL A 13 -10.73 -0.32 -0.21
N PRO A 14 -11.29 -1.53 -0.33
CA PRO A 14 -12.74 -1.72 -0.26
C PRO A 14 -13.25 -1.35 1.14
N PHE A 15 -14.40 -0.66 1.19
CA PHE A 15 -15.05 -0.39 2.46
C PHE A 15 -15.70 -1.67 3.01
N THR A 16 -15.50 -1.95 4.31
CA THR A 16 -16.16 -3.04 5.02
C THR A 16 -16.32 -2.65 6.49
N ARG A 17 -17.44 -3.05 7.10
CA ARG A 17 -17.68 -2.88 8.54
C ARG A 17 -17.13 -4.04 9.38
N SER A 18 -16.72 -5.14 8.75
CA SER A 18 -16.25 -6.33 9.45
C SER A 18 -14.75 -6.22 9.78
N ASN A 19 -14.42 -6.12 11.06
CA ASN A 19 -13.03 -6.18 11.54
C ASN A 19 -12.30 -7.44 11.06
N PHE A 20 -12.99 -8.59 11.02
CA PHE A 20 -12.41 -9.83 10.52
C PHE A 20 -11.94 -9.72 9.06
N ILE A 21 -12.75 -9.08 8.20
CA ILE A 21 -12.38 -8.85 6.80
C ILE A 21 -11.23 -7.85 6.72
N GLN A 22 -11.23 -6.81 7.55
CA GLN A 22 -10.17 -5.80 7.56
C GLN A 22 -8.78 -6.37 7.93
N THR A 23 -8.74 -7.47 8.69
CA THR A 23 -7.49 -8.09 9.13
C THR A 23 -7.10 -9.33 8.33
N ASN A 24 -8.06 -10.07 7.75
CA ASN A 24 -7.79 -11.37 7.12
C ASN A 24 -7.98 -11.36 5.60
N ALA A 25 -8.82 -10.48 5.05
CA ALA A 25 -9.08 -10.51 3.62
C ALA A 25 -7.93 -9.84 2.87
N PHE A 26 -7.28 -10.60 1.99
CA PHE A 26 -6.19 -10.10 1.15
C PHE A 26 -6.61 -8.88 0.32
N SER A 27 -7.87 -8.84 -0.14
CA SER A 27 -8.46 -7.72 -0.87
C SER A 27 -8.51 -6.42 -0.08
N TYR A 28 -8.48 -6.48 1.26
CA TYR A 28 -8.42 -5.30 2.13
C TYR A 28 -6.99 -5.04 2.63
N VAL A 29 -6.33 -6.07 3.16
CA VAL A 29 -5.02 -5.95 3.81
C VAL A 29 -3.95 -5.49 2.84
N ARG A 30 -3.90 -6.07 1.63
CA ARG A 30 -2.87 -5.73 0.63
C ARG A 30 -2.91 -4.25 0.23
N PRO A 31 -4.02 -3.69 -0.29
CA PRO A 31 -4.04 -2.28 -0.69
C PRO A 31 -3.84 -1.35 0.50
N ARG A 32 -4.32 -1.71 1.70
CA ARG A 32 -4.09 -0.94 2.92
C ARG A 32 -2.61 -0.86 3.27
N LEU A 33 -1.91 -2.00 3.37
CA LEU A 33 -0.47 -2.04 3.67
C LEU A 33 0.34 -1.31 2.60
N PHE A 34 0.02 -1.51 1.33
CA PHE A 34 0.70 -0.81 0.24
C PHE A 34 0.55 0.71 0.36
N ASN A 35 -0.67 1.20 0.63
CA ASN A 35 -0.94 2.63 0.76
C ASN A 35 -0.25 3.30 1.96
N GLN A 36 0.05 2.53 3.01
CA GLN A 36 0.81 3.02 4.17
C GLN A 36 2.30 3.20 3.87
N LEU A 37 2.81 2.66 2.74
CA LEU A 37 4.20 2.85 2.37
C LEU A 37 4.48 4.29 1.92
N PRO A 38 5.68 4.82 2.21
CA PRO A 38 6.15 6.07 1.63
C PRO A 38 6.11 6.06 0.09
N PHE A 39 5.85 7.24 -0.50
CA PHE A 39 5.70 7.37 -1.95
C PHE A 39 6.96 6.90 -2.71
N ASN A 40 8.16 7.22 -2.22
CA ASN A 40 9.43 6.81 -2.84
C ASN A 40 9.59 5.28 -2.95
N ILE A 41 8.96 4.52 -2.05
CA ILE A 41 8.96 3.06 -2.11
C ILE A 41 7.93 2.61 -3.16
N ARG A 42 6.72 3.17 -3.14
CA ARG A 42 5.65 2.83 -4.09
C ARG A 42 5.93 3.22 -5.54
N SER A 43 6.62 4.34 -5.75
CA SER A 43 6.97 4.86 -7.06
C SER A 43 8.25 4.24 -7.64
N SER A 44 8.80 3.22 -6.98
CA SER A 44 10.01 2.55 -7.44
C SER A 44 9.76 1.85 -8.78
N THR A 45 10.62 2.11 -9.76
CA THR A 45 10.48 1.58 -11.13
C THR A 45 11.06 0.16 -11.28
N SER A 46 11.79 -0.33 -10.28
CA SER A 46 12.42 -1.66 -10.28
C SER A 46 12.02 -2.45 -9.04
N ILE A 47 11.72 -3.73 -9.25
CA ILE A 47 11.39 -4.67 -8.17
C ILE A 47 12.56 -4.81 -7.18
N TYR A 48 13.81 -4.73 -7.65
CA TYR A 48 14.98 -4.82 -6.79
C TYR A 48 15.04 -3.63 -5.83
N THR A 49 14.90 -2.41 -6.37
CA THR A 49 14.88 -1.17 -5.60
C THR A 49 13.70 -1.13 -4.64
N PHE A 50 12.51 -1.55 -5.08
CA PHE A 50 11.33 -1.69 -4.23
C PHE A 50 11.61 -2.58 -3.01
N LYS A 51 12.16 -3.79 -3.24
CA LYS A 51 12.48 -4.73 -2.15
C LYS A 51 13.53 -4.18 -1.19
N SER A 52 14.56 -3.51 -1.71
CA SER A 52 15.61 -2.88 -0.90
C SER A 52 15.03 -1.79 0.00
N CYS A 53 14.31 -0.82 -0.57
CA CYS A 53 13.69 0.27 0.18
C CYS A 53 12.64 -0.23 1.18
N LEU A 54 11.84 -1.24 0.80
CA LEU A 54 10.87 -1.86 1.69
C LEU A 54 11.54 -2.51 2.89
N LYS A 55 12.64 -3.26 2.67
CA LYS A 55 13.40 -3.91 3.75
C LYS A 55 13.95 -2.86 4.71
N THR A 56 14.56 -1.79 4.21
CA THR A 56 15.03 -0.68 5.05
C THR A 56 13.88 -0.08 5.85
N HIS A 57 12.74 0.21 5.24
CA HIS A 57 11.58 0.80 5.93
C HIS A 57 10.97 -0.09 7.03
N LEU A 58 11.06 -1.42 6.92
CA LEU A 58 10.46 -2.35 7.88
C LEU A 58 11.37 -2.69 9.07
N PHE A 59 12.70 -2.57 8.90
CA PHE A 59 13.68 -3.12 9.85
C PHE A 59 14.76 -2.14 10.30
N ASN A 60 14.68 -0.88 9.86
CA ASN A 60 15.65 0.17 10.17
C ASN A 60 14.94 1.38 10.77
#